data_AF-A0AAW0S0Z9-F1
#
_entry.id   AF-A0AAW0S0Z9-F1
#
_cell.length_a   1.000
_cell.length_b   1.000
_cell.length_c   1.000
_cell.angle_alpha   90.00
_cell.angle_beta   90.00
_cell.angle_gamma   90.00
#
_symmetry.space_group_name_H-M   'P 1'
#
loop_
_entity.id
_entity.type
_entity.pdbx_description
1 polymer ?
#
loop_
_entity_poly.entity_id
_entity_poly.type
_entity_poly.pdbx_seq_one_letter_code
_entity_poly.pdbx_strand_id
1 'polypeptide(L)'
;MDDSDPEPVYKSADAAAAADADAPATTNANAEAGTDDDDDDDGDGDDDYDDDADAPSSTGSSRGQKANPVALTTTGDMEHQWEQLELEKSRYPGASTWAPDEERLFELLFFRQDLPILPSHWELDMSAVPISEANFADVENAPIVYAHSTDFRATTALVRLIELTAAIRTTSESGLHRRVPGMIKDGLDRFLAWAAEDGGYSHLRVVPNIITEIVDTKMQEGDITALLQRRMRALARLQREFLRADRDPGAFWRDVATAVTEGGDEDDDDDDDVFSDRNSLLLQSYLSPRRDRHANRYRQRNTPGRRRQPRRSDNSAEDELAQTPADHSGAAPRRRRSFAAVPATELDELAQPGDSVTGLLSSSASERDGLFSPAASTASLVSSPSPAAVIRYRRPPPVVYGFFILNSSVFILTADASRGDSAYVSFHVETDFLDQRQSVWNALTLAIVTCRARDDMRRRTEDFEPLEAEEDSDPDL
;
A
#
# COMPACT_ATOMS: atom_id res chain seq x y z
N MET A 1 -33.93 10.52 48.94
CA MET A 1 -33.36 11.22 50.10
C MET A 1 -33.14 10.15 51.17
N ASP A 2 -31.96 9.57 51.36
CA ASP A 2 -30.64 10.21 51.33
C ASP A 2 -29.59 9.30 50.66
N ASP A 3 -28.72 9.94 49.89
CA ASP A 3 -27.52 9.41 49.22
C ASP A 3 -26.37 9.20 50.22
N SER A 4 -25.55 8.16 50.03
CA SER A 4 -24.12 8.16 50.43
C SER A 4 -23.38 6.96 49.81
N ASP A 5 -22.65 7.25 48.74
CA ASP A 5 -21.58 6.45 48.15
C ASP A 5 -20.38 6.27 49.12
N PRO A 6 -19.65 5.15 49.08
CA PRO A 6 -18.32 5.05 49.65
C PRO A 6 -17.20 5.10 48.58
N GLU A 7 -16.30 6.07 48.72
CA GLU A 7 -15.00 6.10 48.02
C GLU A 7 -14.05 5.02 48.56
N PRO A 8 -13.16 4.44 47.72
CA PRO A 8 -11.99 3.72 48.19
C PRO A 8 -10.71 4.58 48.15
N VAL A 9 -10.07 4.61 49.32
CA VAL A 9 -8.76 5.18 49.65
C VAL A 9 -7.64 4.44 48.93
N TYR A 10 -6.82 5.14 48.14
CA TYR A 10 -5.52 4.66 47.67
C TYR A 10 -4.45 4.83 48.75
N LYS A 11 -3.88 3.71 49.20
CA LYS A 11 -2.69 3.65 50.06
C LYS A 11 -1.45 3.44 49.19
N SER A 12 -0.48 4.32 49.40
CA SER A 12 0.89 4.28 48.91
C SER A 12 1.83 3.56 49.90
N ALA A 13 3.01 3.18 49.37
CA ALA A 13 4.19 2.60 50.02
C ALA A 13 4.10 1.08 50.29
N ASP A 14 5.09 0.23 50.03
CA ASP A 14 6.54 0.40 50.24
C ASP A 14 7.42 -0.34 49.22
N ALA A 15 8.60 0.25 49.00
CA ALA A 15 9.75 -0.33 48.33
C ALA A 15 10.57 -1.18 49.32
N ALA A 16 11.15 -2.29 48.83
CA ALA A 16 12.16 -3.06 49.55
C ALA A 16 13.40 -3.25 48.68
N ALA A 17 14.53 -2.94 49.31
CA ALA A 17 15.88 -2.83 48.78
C ALA A 17 16.65 -4.15 48.77
N ALA A 18 17.63 -4.23 47.88
CA ALA A 18 18.90 -4.99 47.98
C ALA A 18 19.77 -4.52 46.77
N ALA A 19 21.06 -4.23 46.83
CA ALA A 19 22.06 -4.38 47.87
C ALA A 19 23.27 -3.46 47.58
N ASP A 20 23.95 -3.11 48.67
CA ASP A 20 25.36 -2.74 48.87
C ASP A 20 26.34 -2.97 47.70
N ALA A 21 27.10 -1.95 47.28
CA ALA A 21 28.35 -1.43 47.87
C ALA A 21 29.59 -2.17 47.31
N ASP A 22 30.42 -1.47 46.54
CA ASP A 22 31.80 -1.18 46.95
C ASP A 22 32.46 -0.18 46.00
N ALA A 23 33.11 0.82 46.58
CA ALA A 23 34.02 1.75 45.92
C ALA A 23 35.30 1.78 46.76
N PRO A 24 36.50 1.87 46.15
CA PRO A 24 37.25 3.12 46.23
C PRO A 24 38.07 3.41 44.94
N ALA A 25 38.10 4.64 44.40
CA ALA A 25 38.88 5.83 44.76
C ALA A 25 40.36 5.85 44.29
N THR A 26 40.75 7.03 43.77
CA THR A 26 42.13 7.59 43.57
C THR A 26 42.97 7.00 42.42
N THR A 27 43.81 7.70 41.62
CA THR A 27 44.35 9.08 41.57
C THR A 27 45.22 9.23 40.29
N ASN A 28 45.36 10.48 39.83
CA ASN A 28 46.56 11.14 39.28
C ASN A 28 47.18 10.79 37.90
N ALA A 29 47.15 11.82 37.04
CA ALA A 29 48.28 12.64 36.54
C ALA A 29 49.24 12.17 35.42
N ASN A 30 49.41 13.11 34.47
CA ASN A 30 50.57 13.47 33.64
C ASN A 30 51.13 12.50 32.60
N ALA A 31 51.22 12.97 31.34
CA ALA A 31 52.50 13.34 30.72
C ALA A 31 52.31 14.05 29.36
N GLU A 32 53.01 15.17 29.23
CA GLU A 32 53.27 15.95 28.01
C GLU A 32 54.21 15.19 27.04
N ALA A 33 54.21 15.61 25.77
CA ALA A 33 55.39 16.04 24.98
C ALA A 33 55.46 15.52 23.53
N GLY A 34 55.60 16.47 22.60
CA GLY A 34 56.35 16.36 21.33
C GLY A 34 55.52 16.66 20.06
N THR A 35 55.68 17.80 19.33
CA THR A 35 56.79 18.23 18.43
C THR A 35 56.89 17.31 17.19
N ASP A 36 56.95 17.68 15.91
CA ASP A 36 57.33 18.87 15.10
C ASP A 36 56.73 18.63 13.68
N ASP A 37 56.26 19.65 12.95
CA ASP A 37 56.92 20.41 11.84
C ASP A 37 56.84 19.80 10.43
N ASP A 38 56.89 20.72 9.46
CA ASP A 38 57.13 20.66 8.02
C ASP A 38 55.88 20.47 7.12
N ASP A 39 55.33 21.50 6.47
CA ASP A 39 55.84 22.47 5.45
C ASP A 39 55.64 22.01 4.00
N ASP A 40 55.35 23.02 3.16
CA ASP A 40 55.40 23.09 1.69
C ASP A 40 54.24 22.48 0.87
N ASP A 41 53.49 23.29 0.12
CA ASP A 41 53.97 23.79 -1.18
C ASP A 41 52.93 24.70 -1.87
N ASP A 42 53.47 25.71 -2.53
CA ASP A 42 52.86 26.87 -3.15
C ASP A 42 52.24 26.57 -4.53
N GLY A 43 51.35 27.45 -4.99
CA GLY A 43 50.77 27.35 -6.33
C GLY A 43 50.00 28.60 -6.76
N ASP A 44 50.74 29.70 -6.92
CA ASP A 44 50.30 30.95 -7.55
C ASP A 44 49.79 30.77 -8.98
N GLY A 45 48.82 31.61 -9.37
CA GLY A 45 48.30 31.71 -10.73
C GLY A 45 47.45 32.96 -10.91
N ASP A 46 48.14 34.10 -10.99
CA ASP A 46 47.63 35.37 -11.52
C ASP A 46 46.99 35.18 -12.90
N ASP A 47 45.97 35.98 -13.24
CA ASP A 47 45.76 36.50 -14.60
C ASP A 47 44.79 37.69 -14.55
N ASP A 48 45.39 38.86 -14.78
CA ASP A 48 44.79 40.18 -14.98
C ASP A 48 43.85 40.24 -16.19
N TYR A 49 42.69 40.90 -16.03
CA TYR A 49 42.04 41.62 -17.13
C TYR A 49 41.34 42.89 -16.60
N ASP A 50 42.07 44.01 -16.70
CA ASP A 50 41.53 45.36 -16.84
C ASP A 50 41.01 45.55 -18.29
N ASP A 51 39.78 46.03 -18.48
CA ASP A 51 39.51 47.05 -19.51
C ASP A 51 38.21 47.83 -19.20
N ASP A 52 38.31 49.13 -19.44
CA ASP A 52 37.41 50.22 -19.10
C ASP A 52 36.12 50.28 -19.95
N ALA A 53 35.06 50.90 -19.41
CA ALA A 53 34.37 52.04 -20.05
C ALA A 53 33.05 52.46 -19.33
N ASP A 54 33.11 53.67 -18.75
CA ASP A 54 32.15 54.77 -18.83
C ASP A 54 30.64 54.66 -18.47
N ALA A 55 30.33 55.31 -17.32
CA ALA A 55 29.30 56.35 -17.11
C ALA A 55 27.80 55.98 -16.95
N PRO A 56 26.92 56.88 -16.44
CA PRO A 56 27.06 57.75 -15.25
C PRO A 56 25.85 57.68 -14.27
N SER A 57 26.12 58.03 -13.01
CA SER A 57 25.30 58.80 -12.05
C SER A 57 23.77 58.90 -12.27
N SER A 58 23.00 58.35 -11.32
CA SER A 58 21.69 58.88 -10.91
C SER A 58 21.45 58.72 -9.41
N THR A 59 21.54 59.86 -8.74
CA THR A 59 20.92 60.28 -7.47
C THR A 59 19.63 59.57 -7.05
N GLY A 60 19.67 59.00 -5.83
CA GLY A 60 18.73 59.23 -4.73
C GLY A 60 17.30 58.67 -4.82
N SER A 61 16.95 57.72 -3.93
CA SER A 61 15.82 57.90 -3.00
C SER A 61 15.71 56.77 -1.97
N SER A 62 15.68 57.17 -0.70
CA SER A 62 14.82 56.64 0.37
C SER A 62 14.94 55.18 0.81
N ARG A 63 15.76 55.03 1.86
CA ARG A 63 15.47 54.32 3.13
C ARG A 63 13.98 53.97 3.33
N GLY A 64 13.62 52.76 2.92
CA GLY A 64 12.33 52.11 3.17
C GLY A 64 12.56 50.72 3.77
N GLN A 65 11.77 50.39 4.77
CA GLN A 65 11.91 49.24 5.66
C GLN A 65 12.13 47.90 4.93
N LYS A 66 13.15 47.14 5.38
CA LYS A 66 13.22 45.68 5.20
C LYS A 66 12.06 45.06 5.99
N ALA A 67 10.90 44.95 5.37
CA ALA A 67 9.87 44.01 5.78
C ALA A 67 10.17 42.68 5.08
N ASN A 68 10.44 41.63 5.87
CA ASN A 68 10.42 40.25 5.41
C ASN A 68 9.03 39.92 4.84
N PRO A 69 8.87 39.53 3.56
CA PRO A 69 7.62 39.00 3.05
C PRO A 69 7.72 37.48 3.03
N VAL A 70 7.69 36.82 4.18
CA VAL A 70 7.74 35.34 4.26
C VAL A 70 6.51 34.74 4.95
N ALA A 71 5.64 35.56 5.57
CA ALA A 71 4.57 35.02 6.43
C ALA A 71 3.14 35.15 5.87
N LEU A 72 2.92 35.71 4.67
CA LEU A 72 1.56 35.99 4.16
C LEU A 72 1.12 35.15 2.94
N THR A 73 1.97 34.25 2.43
CA THR A 73 1.67 33.43 1.23
C THR A 73 1.17 32.02 1.57
N THR A 74 1.48 31.49 2.76
CA THR A 74 1.24 30.08 3.09
C THR A 74 -0.24 29.69 3.13
N THR A 75 -1.14 30.56 3.58
CA THR A 75 -2.57 30.23 3.69
C THR A 75 -3.26 30.13 2.33
N GLY A 76 -2.93 31.04 1.41
CA GLY A 76 -3.47 31.02 0.04
C GLY A 76 -2.92 29.86 -0.78
N ASP A 77 -1.66 29.49 -0.57
CA ASP A 77 -1.04 28.35 -1.24
C ASP A 77 -1.66 27.02 -0.80
N MET A 78 -1.97 26.87 0.50
CA MET A 78 -2.69 25.70 1.02
C MET A 78 -4.14 25.65 0.53
N GLU A 79 -4.89 26.76 0.57
CA GLU A 79 -6.29 26.77 0.10
C GLU A 79 -6.40 26.36 -1.36
N HIS A 80 -5.51 26.86 -2.22
CA HIS A 80 -5.44 26.46 -3.62
C HIS A 80 -5.03 24.98 -3.80
N GLN A 81 -4.16 24.45 -2.94
CA GLN A 81 -3.82 23.03 -2.93
C GLN A 81 -5.02 22.13 -2.58
N TRP A 82 -5.85 22.55 -1.62
CA TRP A 82 -7.09 21.85 -1.26
C TRP A 82 -8.16 21.95 -2.34
N GLU A 83 -8.31 23.11 -3.00
CA GLU A 83 -9.19 23.24 -4.18
C GLU A 83 -8.76 22.29 -5.30
N GLN A 84 -7.45 22.12 -5.53
CA GLN A 84 -6.93 21.15 -6.49
C GLN A 84 -7.23 19.72 -6.09
N LEU A 85 -7.12 19.38 -4.80
CA LEU A 85 -7.50 18.07 -4.28
C LEU A 85 -8.98 17.78 -4.56
N GLU A 86 -9.88 18.71 -4.23
CA GLU A 86 -11.32 18.51 -4.47
C GLU A 86 -11.66 18.41 -5.96
N LEU A 87 -11.00 19.21 -6.81
CA LEU A 87 -11.14 19.11 -8.25
C LEU A 87 -10.67 17.73 -8.75
N GLU A 88 -9.53 17.24 -8.26
CA GLU A 88 -9.02 15.93 -8.65
C GLU A 88 -9.93 14.81 -8.14
N LYS A 89 -10.37 14.87 -6.88
CA LYS A 89 -11.35 13.95 -6.28
C LYS A 89 -12.63 13.86 -7.09
N SER A 90 -13.14 14.99 -7.60
CA SER A 90 -14.35 15.02 -8.43
C SER A 90 -14.23 14.26 -9.76
N ARG A 91 -13.01 13.95 -10.22
CA ARG A 91 -12.77 13.15 -11.43
C ARG A 91 -12.93 11.66 -11.19
N TYR A 92 -12.89 11.21 -9.94
CA TYR A 92 -12.99 9.80 -9.61
C TYR A 92 -14.47 9.40 -9.49
N PRO A 93 -14.95 8.46 -10.31
CA PRO A 93 -16.29 7.93 -10.14
C PRO A 93 -16.40 7.26 -8.76
N GLY A 94 -17.54 7.48 -8.09
CA GLY A 94 -17.78 6.95 -6.74
C GLY A 94 -17.08 7.72 -5.61
N ALA A 95 -16.32 8.79 -5.86
CA ALA A 95 -15.64 9.55 -4.82
C ALA A 95 -16.57 10.17 -3.77
N SER A 96 -17.81 10.49 -4.16
CA SER A 96 -18.87 10.94 -3.24
C SER A 96 -19.34 9.87 -2.25
N THR A 97 -18.94 8.62 -2.48
CA THR A 97 -19.33 7.45 -1.68
C THR A 97 -18.17 6.83 -0.91
N TRP A 98 -16.98 7.45 -0.97
CA TRP A 98 -15.80 6.98 -0.26
C TRP A 98 -16.01 6.99 1.26
N ALA A 99 -15.52 5.94 1.91
CA ALA A 99 -15.39 5.93 3.36
C ALA A 99 -14.32 6.93 3.81
N PRO A 100 -14.36 7.42 5.07
CA PRO A 100 -13.36 8.36 5.59
C PRO A 100 -11.92 7.87 5.42
N ASP A 101 -11.68 6.56 5.55
CA ASP A 101 -10.34 5.97 5.37
C ASP A 101 -9.90 5.95 3.89
N GLU A 102 -10.84 5.86 2.94
CA GLU A 102 -10.56 5.97 1.49
C GLU A 102 -10.24 7.42 1.12
N GLU A 103 -11.06 8.38 1.58
CA GLU A 103 -10.81 9.82 1.37
C GLU A 103 -9.46 10.23 1.95
N ARG A 104 -9.17 9.76 3.17
CA ARG A 104 -7.90 10.05 3.82
C ARG A 104 -6.73 9.40 3.09
N LEU A 105 -6.89 8.21 2.51
CA LEU A 105 -5.83 7.62 1.67
C LEU A 105 -5.59 8.50 0.44
N PHE A 106 -6.64 8.94 -0.23
CA PHE A 106 -6.53 9.82 -1.39
C PHE A 106 -5.80 11.12 -1.07
N GLU A 107 -6.14 11.78 0.05
CA GLU A 107 -5.42 12.97 0.54
C GLU A 107 -3.93 12.71 0.74
N LEU A 108 -3.59 11.60 1.41
CA LEU A 108 -2.19 11.24 1.64
C LEU A 108 -1.45 11.01 0.34
N LEU A 109 -2.06 10.32 -0.62
CA LEU A 109 -1.45 10.06 -1.91
C LEU A 109 -1.30 11.34 -2.72
N PHE A 110 -2.29 12.24 -2.70
CA PHE A 110 -2.25 13.50 -3.40
C PHE A 110 -1.13 14.41 -2.87
N PHE A 111 -1.05 14.57 -1.54
CA PHE A 111 -0.07 15.42 -0.89
C PHE A 111 1.25 14.71 -0.56
N ARG A 112 1.47 13.47 -1.00
CA ARG A 112 2.63 12.65 -0.61
C ARG A 112 3.99 13.35 -0.81
N GLN A 113 4.10 14.26 -1.77
CA GLN A 113 5.36 14.98 -2.02
C GLN A 113 5.63 16.09 -0.99
N ASP A 114 4.57 16.61 -0.36
CA ASP A 114 4.60 17.74 0.56
C ASP A 114 4.32 17.32 2.01
N LEU A 115 4.10 16.02 2.28
CA LEU A 115 3.79 15.49 3.61
C LEU A 115 5.02 14.87 4.28
N PRO A 116 5.14 15.01 5.62
CA PRO A 116 6.09 14.26 6.42
C PRO A 116 5.65 12.79 6.49
N ILE A 117 6.15 11.98 5.55
CA ILE A 117 5.80 10.56 5.44
C ILE A 117 6.63 9.72 6.39
N LEU A 118 7.90 10.04 6.59
CA LEU A 118 8.88 9.22 7.29
C LEU A 118 9.28 9.84 8.63
N PRO A 119 9.76 9.08 9.63
CA PRO A 119 10.28 9.65 10.87
C PRO A 119 11.58 10.42 10.63
N SER A 120 11.80 11.56 11.30
CA SER A 120 13.04 12.37 11.17
C SER A 120 14.32 11.57 11.34
N HIS A 121 14.36 10.68 12.34
CA HIS A 121 15.57 9.89 12.61
C HIS A 121 15.92 8.89 11.50
N TRP A 122 15.02 8.60 10.56
CA TRP A 122 15.32 7.75 9.39
C TRP A 122 16.11 8.48 8.30
N GLU A 123 16.24 9.80 8.39
CA GLU A 123 16.99 10.60 7.42
C GLU A 123 18.45 10.12 7.30
N LEU A 124 19.08 9.78 8.42
CA LEU A 124 20.45 9.24 8.44
C LEU A 124 20.55 7.87 7.76
N ASP A 125 19.60 6.98 8.08
CA ASP A 125 19.53 5.62 7.53
C ASP A 125 19.20 5.61 6.02
N MET A 126 18.53 6.66 5.53
CA MET A 126 18.08 6.79 4.15
C MET A 126 18.83 7.86 3.36
N SER A 127 19.98 8.33 3.87
CA SER A 127 20.82 9.37 3.23
C SER A 127 21.29 9.04 1.81
N ALA A 128 21.35 7.74 1.45
CA ALA A 128 21.67 7.29 0.09
C ALA A 128 20.48 7.37 -0.89
N VAL A 129 19.26 7.63 -0.40
CA VAL A 129 18.04 7.73 -1.20
C VAL A 129 17.67 9.21 -1.35
N PRO A 130 17.39 9.70 -2.57
CA PRO A 130 17.06 11.10 -2.81
C PRO A 130 15.61 11.42 -2.37
N ILE A 131 15.39 11.49 -1.06
CA ILE A 131 14.12 11.89 -0.43
C ILE A 131 14.23 13.35 0.00
N SER A 132 13.17 14.14 -0.20
CA SER A 132 13.14 15.54 0.24
C SER A 132 13.08 15.62 1.77
N GLU A 133 13.76 16.60 2.37
CA GLU A 133 13.69 16.87 3.81
C GLU A 133 12.25 17.08 4.30
N ALA A 134 11.38 17.65 3.45
CA ALA A 134 9.95 17.84 3.75
C ALA A 134 9.18 16.53 3.97
N ASN A 135 9.73 15.38 3.53
CA ASN A 135 9.12 14.07 3.75
C ASN A 135 9.51 13.43 5.08
N PHE A 136 10.35 14.08 5.87
CA PHE A 136 10.71 13.64 7.21
C PHE A 136 9.93 14.44 8.26
N ALA A 137 9.40 13.73 9.25
CA ALA A 137 8.54 14.27 10.29
C ALA A 137 9.27 15.21 11.24
N ASP A 138 8.62 16.31 11.56
CA ASP A 138 9.04 17.25 12.59
C ASP A 138 8.36 16.94 13.94
N VAL A 139 8.49 17.85 14.91
CA VAL A 139 7.90 17.70 16.25
C VAL A 139 6.37 17.84 16.23
N GLU A 140 5.81 18.51 15.22
CA GLU A 140 4.40 18.88 15.14
C GLU A 140 3.58 17.85 14.35
N ASN A 141 4.18 17.21 13.35
CA ASN A 141 3.51 16.35 12.39
C ASN A 141 3.97 14.89 12.53
N ALA A 142 3.01 14.00 12.81
CA ALA A 142 3.30 12.58 12.92
C ALA A 142 3.62 11.93 11.56
N PRO A 143 4.61 11.02 11.48
CA PRO A 143 4.91 10.30 10.26
C PRO A 143 3.77 9.34 9.88
N ILE A 144 3.61 9.12 8.58
CA ILE A 144 2.60 8.21 8.02
C ILE A 144 3.13 6.77 7.94
N VAL A 145 4.38 6.63 7.52
CA VAL A 145 5.11 5.37 7.40
C VAL A 145 6.11 5.34 8.55
N TYR A 146 5.89 4.45 9.51
CA TYR A 146 6.69 4.32 10.72
C TYR A 146 6.69 2.87 11.19
N ALA A 147 7.62 2.50 12.09
CA ALA A 147 7.64 1.19 12.73
C ALA A 147 6.90 1.23 14.07
N HIS A 148 6.15 0.18 14.38
CA HIS A 148 5.67 -0.05 15.76
C HIS A 148 6.66 -0.88 16.60
N SER A 149 7.56 -1.60 15.93
CA SER A 149 8.52 -2.51 16.54
C SER A 149 9.95 -1.95 16.48
N THR A 150 10.76 -2.45 15.56
CA THR A 150 12.17 -2.07 15.40
C THR A 150 12.36 -1.27 14.12
N ASP A 151 12.88 -0.04 14.24
CA ASP A 151 13.12 0.85 13.10
C ASP A 151 14.01 0.21 12.03
N PHE A 152 15.06 -0.50 12.44
CA PHE A 152 15.96 -1.19 11.51
C PHE A 152 15.25 -2.13 10.53
N ARG A 153 14.24 -2.88 11.00
CA ARG A 153 13.48 -3.77 10.12
C ARG A 153 12.62 -2.98 9.14
N ALA A 154 12.06 -1.86 9.59
CA ALA A 154 11.20 -1.02 8.79
C ALA A 154 11.98 -0.27 7.71
N THR A 155 13.12 0.36 8.06
CA THR A 155 14.02 1.00 7.10
C THR A 155 14.55 -0.02 6.09
N THR A 156 14.95 -1.22 6.54
CA THR A 156 15.37 -2.30 5.64
C THR A 156 14.25 -2.74 4.69
N ALA A 157 13.02 -2.89 5.18
CA ALA A 157 11.88 -3.28 4.36
C ALA A 157 11.56 -2.22 3.31
N LEU A 158 11.62 -0.94 3.68
CA LEU A 158 11.38 0.19 2.78
C LEU A 158 12.49 0.34 1.73
N VAL A 159 13.76 0.24 2.11
CA VAL A 159 14.89 0.26 1.17
C VAL A 159 14.76 -0.87 0.14
N ARG A 160 14.39 -2.09 0.57
CA ARG A 160 14.13 -3.19 -0.36
C ARG A 160 12.98 -2.92 -1.33
N LEU A 161 11.95 -2.20 -0.87
CA LEU A 161 10.83 -1.80 -1.73
C LEU A 161 11.26 -0.73 -2.75
N ILE A 162 12.17 0.17 -2.38
CA ILE A 162 12.79 1.14 -3.29
C ILE A 162 13.67 0.41 -4.31
N GLU A 163 14.56 -0.47 -3.87
CA GLU A 163 15.47 -1.26 -4.72
C GLU A 163 14.71 -2.18 -5.69
N LEU A 164 13.52 -2.65 -5.30
CA LEU A 164 12.65 -3.47 -6.15
C LEU A 164 12.38 -2.78 -7.50
N THR A 165 12.17 -1.47 -7.51
CA THR A 165 11.94 -0.69 -8.73
C THR A 165 13.13 -0.75 -9.69
N ALA A 166 14.36 -0.61 -9.17
CA ALA A 166 15.57 -0.73 -9.95
C ALA A 166 15.79 -2.16 -10.48
N ALA A 167 15.50 -3.17 -9.65
CA ALA A 167 15.60 -4.58 -10.03
C ALA A 167 14.62 -4.96 -11.15
N ILE A 168 13.39 -4.45 -11.07
CA ILE A 168 12.36 -4.65 -12.11
C ILE A 168 12.80 -4.04 -13.43
N ARG A 169 13.26 -2.78 -13.41
CA ARG A 169 13.75 -2.12 -14.62
C ARG A 169 14.90 -2.89 -15.26
N THR A 170 15.91 -3.28 -14.48
CA THR A 170 17.05 -4.06 -14.97
C THR A 170 16.60 -5.39 -15.60
N THR A 171 15.63 -6.06 -14.97
CA THR A 171 15.07 -7.33 -15.47
C THR A 171 14.28 -7.11 -16.76
N SER A 172 13.54 -6.01 -16.83
CA SER A 172 12.79 -5.56 -18.01
C SER A 172 13.74 -5.29 -19.18
N GLU A 173 14.76 -4.46 -18.98
CA GLU A 173 15.79 -4.11 -19.97
C GLU A 173 16.61 -5.31 -20.46
N SER A 174 16.77 -6.32 -19.61
CA SER A 174 17.42 -7.60 -19.96
C SER A 174 16.54 -8.53 -20.83
N GLY A 175 15.31 -8.12 -21.18
CA GLY A 175 14.35 -8.89 -21.97
C GLY A 175 13.60 -9.97 -21.17
N LEU A 176 13.68 -9.96 -19.84
CA LEU A 176 13.00 -10.93 -18.96
C LEU A 176 11.65 -10.40 -18.44
N HIS A 177 10.92 -9.61 -19.24
CA HIS A 177 9.66 -8.96 -18.86
C HIS A 177 8.64 -9.92 -18.20
N ARG A 178 8.54 -11.16 -18.68
CA ARG A 178 7.63 -12.17 -18.11
C ARG A 178 7.85 -12.48 -16.62
N ARG A 179 9.02 -12.15 -16.07
CA ARG A 179 9.35 -12.35 -14.65
C ARG A 179 8.96 -11.15 -13.77
N VAL A 180 8.74 -9.98 -14.39
CA VAL A 180 8.48 -8.73 -13.68
C VAL A 180 7.25 -8.81 -12.78
N PRO A 181 6.07 -9.30 -13.23
CA PRO A 181 4.90 -9.38 -12.35
C PRO A 181 5.15 -10.24 -11.09
N GLY A 182 5.85 -11.37 -11.26
CA GLY A 182 6.24 -12.24 -10.16
C GLY A 182 7.20 -11.56 -9.17
N MET A 183 8.18 -10.80 -9.68
CA MET A 183 9.09 -10.04 -8.83
C MET A 183 8.39 -8.95 -8.03
N ILE A 184 7.42 -8.25 -8.64
CA ILE A 184 6.58 -7.25 -7.95
C ILE A 184 5.81 -7.94 -6.84
N LYS A 185 5.13 -9.06 -7.14
CA LYS A 185 4.35 -9.82 -6.16
C LYS A 185 5.23 -10.28 -4.99
N ASP A 186 6.37 -10.91 -5.26
CA ASP A 186 7.30 -11.37 -4.23
C ASP A 186 7.85 -10.20 -3.38
N GLY A 187 8.02 -9.02 -3.99
CA GLY A 187 8.43 -7.80 -3.29
C GLY A 187 7.35 -7.28 -2.34
N LEU A 188 6.12 -7.15 -2.85
CA LEU A 188 4.96 -6.71 -2.09
C LEU A 188 4.60 -7.68 -0.97
N ASP A 189 4.58 -8.98 -1.24
CA ASP A 189 4.29 -10.01 -0.24
C ASP A 189 5.30 -9.97 0.92
N ARG A 190 6.59 -9.73 0.63
CA ARG A 190 7.62 -9.55 1.66
C ARG A 190 7.39 -8.29 2.49
N PHE A 191 6.94 -7.21 1.86
CA PHE A 191 6.64 -5.96 2.54
C PHE A 191 5.38 -6.08 3.41
N LEU A 192 4.32 -6.74 2.92
CA LEU A 192 3.12 -7.08 3.70
C LEU A 192 3.45 -8.01 4.87
N ALA A 193 4.34 -8.99 4.68
CA ALA A 193 4.79 -9.86 5.76
C ALA A 193 5.53 -9.07 6.86
N TRP A 194 6.41 -8.14 6.49
CA TRP A 194 7.01 -7.21 7.46
C TRP A 194 5.94 -6.40 8.19
N ALA A 195 4.96 -5.85 7.47
CA ALA A 195 3.90 -5.06 8.06
C ALA A 195 3.07 -5.89 9.05
N ALA A 196 2.81 -7.17 8.77
CA ALA A 196 2.14 -8.08 9.68
C ALA A 196 2.96 -8.42 10.93
N GLU A 197 4.28 -8.58 10.79
CA GLU A 197 5.20 -8.72 11.92
C GLU A 197 5.20 -7.47 12.79
N ASP A 198 5.34 -6.29 12.19
CA ASP A 198 5.38 -5.00 12.87
C ASP A 198 4.05 -4.63 13.54
N GLY A 199 2.93 -4.96 12.89
CA GLY A 199 1.59 -4.82 13.43
C GLY A 199 1.27 -5.83 14.54
N GLY A 200 2.11 -6.84 14.75
CA GLY A 200 1.95 -7.83 15.82
C GLY A 200 0.86 -8.86 15.57
N TYR A 201 0.38 -9.04 14.33
CA TYR A 201 -0.69 -9.97 13.98
C TYR A 201 -0.24 -11.12 13.07
N SER A 202 1.06 -11.21 12.76
CA SER A 202 1.64 -12.29 11.93
C SER A 202 1.48 -13.71 12.48
N HIS A 203 1.22 -13.88 13.78
CA HIS A 203 1.08 -15.16 14.46
C HIS A 203 -0.39 -15.51 14.77
N LEU A 204 -1.33 -14.74 14.21
CA LEU A 204 -2.75 -14.89 14.43
C LEU A 204 -3.43 -15.34 13.15
N ARG A 205 -4.55 -16.05 13.26
CA ARG A 205 -5.49 -16.30 12.17
C ARG A 205 -6.23 -15.00 11.89
N VAL A 206 -5.85 -14.36 10.80
CA VAL A 206 -6.42 -13.07 10.37
C VAL A 206 -7.02 -13.19 8.99
N VAL A 207 -8.10 -12.45 8.76
CA VAL A 207 -8.52 -12.10 7.40
C VAL A 207 -7.81 -10.81 7.04
N PRO A 208 -6.93 -10.79 6.02
CA PRO A 208 -6.22 -9.58 5.66
C PRO A 208 -7.20 -8.53 5.13
N ASN A 209 -6.95 -7.24 5.40
CA ASN A 209 -7.67 -6.15 4.77
C ASN A 209 -6.98 -5.65 3.49
N ILE A 210 -5.89 -6.31 3.06
CA ILE A 210 -5.16 -5.99 1.85
C ILE A 210 -4.78 -7.26 1.08
N ILE A 211 -4.88 -7.21 -0.25
CA ILE A 211 -4.52 -8.33 -1.14
C ILE A 211 -3.53 -7.91 -2.23
N THR A 212 -2.79 -8.88 -2.75
CA THR A 212 -1.89 -8.67 -3.89
C THR A 212 -2.10 -9.79 -4.92
N GLU A 213 -2.43 -9.40 -6.15
CA GLU A 213 -2.78 -10.35 -7.22
C GLU A 213 -2.14 -9.95 -8.55
N ILE A 214 -1.64 -10.94 -9.30
CA ILE A 214 -1.16 -10.74 -10.67
C ILE A 214 -2.34 -10.95 -11.62
N VAL A 215 -2.56 -9.97 -12.49
CA VAL A 215 -3.62 -9.97 -13.50
C VAL A 215 -3.03 -10.45 -14.83
N ASP A 216 -3.73 -11.35 -15.51
CA ASP A 216 -3.32 -11.79 -16.85
C ASP A 216 -3.57 -10.67 -17.87
N THR A 217 -2.53 -10.33 -18.63
CA THR A 217 -2.54 -9.26 -19.62
C THR A 217 -3.18 -9.67 -20.93
N LYS A 218 -3.51 -10.96 -21.08
CA LYS A 218 -4.25 -11.49 -22.23
C LYS A 218 -5.76 -11.30 -22.13
N MET A 219 -6.27 -10.96 -20.93
CA MET A 219 -7.68 -10.70 -20.70
C MET A 219 -8.11 -9.40 -21.39
N GLN A 220 -9.39 -9.32 -21.78
CA GLN A 220 -9.95 -8.06 -22.26
C GLN A 220 -10.14 -7.10 -21.08
N GLU A 221 -10.17 -5.79 -21.37
CA GLU A 221 -10.30 -4.76 -20.32
C GLU A 221 -11.55 -4.94 -19.44
N GLY A 222 -12.68 -5.32 -20.05
CA GLY A 222 -13.91 -5.64 -19.33
C GLY A 222 -13.73 -6.81 -18.35
N ASP A 223 -13.01 -7.85 -18.77
CA ASP A 223 -12.73 -9.04 -17.94
C ASP A 223 -11.75 -8.70 -16.80
N ILE A 224 -10.75 -7.87 -17.08
CA ILE A 224 -9.82 -7.34 -16.07
C ILE A 224 -10.61 -6.58 -15.01
N THR A 225 -11.45 -5.63 -15.43
CA THR A 225 -12.26 -4.82 -14.52
C THR A 225 -13.20 -5.69 -13.69
N ALA A 226 -13.86 -6.67 -14.32
CA ALA A 226 -14.73 -7.62 -13.63
C ALA A 226 -13.95 -8.46 -12.61
N LEU A 227 -12.75 -8.94 -12.95
CA LEU A 227 -11.87 -9.68 -12.05
C LEU A 227 -11.48 -8.83 -10.82
N LEU A 228 -10.98 -7.62 -11.04
CA LEU A 228 -10.58 -6.67 -9.99
C LEU A 228 -11.74 -6.41 -9.03
N GLN A 229 -12.91 -6.07 -9.56
CA GLN A 229 -14.10 -5.83 -8.76
C GLN A 229 -14.55 -7.08 -8.00
N ARG A 230 -14.54 -8.25 -8.65
CA ARG A 230 -14.92 -9.53 -8.05
C ARG A 230 -14.01 -9.86 -6.86
N ARG A 231 -12.70 -9.64 -7.00
CA ARG A 231 -11.70 -9.88 -5.95
C ARG A 231 -11.84 -8.91 -4.78
N MET A 232 -12.01 -7.63 -5.04
CA MET A 232 -12.25 -6.62 -3.99
C MET A 232 -13.55 -6.89 -3.22
N ARG A 233 -14.64 -7.24 -3.93
CA ARG A 233 -15.91 -7.62 -3.29
C ARG A 233 -15.82 -8.93 -2.51
N ALA A 234 -15.03 -9.90 -2.99
CA ALA A 234 -14.78 -11.14 -2.26
C ALA A 234 -14.05 -10.87 -0.94
N LEU A 235 -13.00 -10.04 -0.95
CA LEU A 235 -12.30 -9.65 0.28
C LEU A 235 -13.21 -8.88 1.24
N ALA A 236 -14.00 -7.94 0.73
CA ALA A 236 -14.97 -7.19 1.53
C ALA A 236 -16.03 -8.11 2.17
N ARG A 237 -16.53 -9.10 1.43
CA ARG A 237 -17.44 -10.13 1.97
C ARG A 237 -16.79 -10.94 3.08
N LEU A 238 -15.57 -11.40 2.84
CA LEU A 238 -14.82 -12.17 3.82
C LEU A 238 -14.58 -11.38 5.11
N GLN A 239 -14.25 -10.10 5.01
CA GLN A 239 -14.12 -9.18 6.16
C GLN A 239 -15.45 -9.01 6.92
N ARG A 240 -16.57 -8.84 6.20
CA ARG A 240 -17.89 -8.76 6.82
C ARG A 240 -18.23 -10.03 7.59
N GLU A 241 -18.12 -11.19 6.96
CA GLU A 241 -18.40 -12.49 7.58
C GLU A 241 -17.48 -12.75 8.77
N PHE A 242 -16.20 -12.39 8.66
CA PHE A 242 -15.26 -12.48 9.77
C PHE A 242 -15.70 -11.62 10.97
N LEU A 243 -16.23 -10.43 10.74
CA LEU A 243 -16.61 -9.48 11.80
C LEU A 243 -18.06 -9.61 12.27
N ARG A 244 -18.84 -10.54 11.74
CA ARG A 244 -20.21 -10.80 12.20
C ARG A 244 -20.23 -11.16 13.70
N ALA A 245 -21.26 -10.69 14.40
CA ALA A 245 -21.47 -10.95 15.82
C ALA A 245 -21.97 -12.37 16.09
N ASP A 246 -22.67 -12.96 15.13
CA ASP A 246 -23.21 -14.33 15.16
C ASP A 246 -22.27 -15.36 14.53
N ARG A 247 -21.03 -14.97 14.16
CA ARG A 247 -20.06 -15.87 13.53
C ARG A 247 -19.64 -16.98 14.50
N ASP A 248 -19.78 -18.23 14.07
CA ASP A 248 -19.09 -19.37 14.70
C ASP A 248 -17.62 -19.42 14.23
N PRO A 249 -16.63 -19.18 15.13
CA PRO A 249 -15.21 -19.21 14.78
C PRO A 249 -14.77 -20.51 14.11
N GLY A 250 -15.25 -21.65 14.59
CA GLY A 250 -14.81 -22.96 14.11
C GLY A 250 -15.42 -23.35 12.76
N ALA A 251 -16.66 -22.95 12.50
CA ALA A 251 -17.28 -23.12 11.18
C ALA A 251 -16.64 -22.20 10.14
N PHE A 252 -16.45 -20.91 10.47
CA PHE A 252 -15.90 -19.93 9.53
C PHE A 252 -14.58 -20.37 8.91
N TRP A 253 -13.59 -20.76 9.71
CA TRP A 253 -12.28 -21.16 9.17
C TRP A 253 -12.32 -22.49 8.42
N ARG A 254 -13.25 -23.39 8.75
CA ARG A 254 -13.45 -24.63 7.99
C ARG A 254 -14.07 -24.32 6.64
N ASP A 255 -15.13 -23.50 6.60
CA ASP A 255 -15.79 -23.10 5.36
C ASP A 255 -14.82 -22.38 4.43
N VAL A 256 -13.98 -21.51 4.98
CA VAL A 256 -12.91 -20.83 4.26
C VAL A 256 -11.85 -21.80 3.75
N ALA A 257 -11.45 -22.81 4.54
CA ALA A 257 -10.49 -23.81 4.10
C ALA A 257 -11.05 -24.71 3.00
N THR A 258 -12.30 -25.16 3.15
CA THR A 258 -13.03 -25.98 2.16
C THR A 258 -13.17 -25.24 0.84
N ALA A 259 -13.57 -23.97 0.91
CA ALA A 259 -13.64 -23.08 -0.24
C ALA A 259 -12.29 -23.04 -1.00
N VAL A 260 -11.18 -22.95 -0.28
CA VAL A 260 -9.84 -22.92 -0.88
C VAL A 260 -9.44 -24.27 -1.49
N THR A 261 -9.84 -25.41 -0.91
CA THR A 261 -9.46 -26.74 -1.41
C THR A 261 -10.29 -27.23 -2.58
N GLU A 262 -11.58 -26.89 -2.63
CA GLU A 262 -12.49 -27.38 -3.69
C GLU A 262 -12.29 -26.64 -5.02
N GLY A 263 -11.68 -25.45 -5.02
CA GLY A 263 -11.39 -24.69 -6.24
C GLY A 263 -10.15 -25.15 -7.02
N GLY A 264 -9.70 -26.40 -6.86
CA GLY A 264 -8.40 -26.88 -7.34
C GLY A 264 -8.39 -28.00 -8.38
N ASP A 265 -9.43 -28.83 -8.47
CA ASP A 265 -9.36 -30.11 -9.22
C ASP A 265 -10.70 -30.51 -9.88
N GLU A 266 -11.32 -29.63 -10.67
CA GLU A 266 -12.42 -30.03 -11.57
C GLU A 266 -12.03 -29.74 -13.03
N ASP A 267 -11.36 -30.72 -13.63
CA ASP A 267 -11.38 -30.97 -15.08
C ASP A 267 -12.81 -31.43 -15.45
N ASP A 268 -13.74 -30.52 -15.77
CA ASP A 268 -15.02 -30.90 -16.39
C ASP A 268 -15.48 -29.89 -17.47
N ASP A 269 -15.64 -30.44 -18.68
CA ASP A 269 -15.99 -29.81 -19.95
C ASP A 269 -17.50 -29.45 -20.06
N ASP A 270 -18.08 -28.75 -19.08
CA ASP A 270 -19.48 -28.31 -19.18
C ASP A 270 -19.61 -26.79 -19.01
N ASP A 271 -19.91 -26.15 -20.15
CA ASP A 271 -20.32 -24.76 -20.27
C ASP A 271 -21.55 -24.46 -19.38
N ASP A 272 -21.38 -23.64 -18.33
CA ASP A 272 -22.34 -22.62 -17.83
C ASP A 272 -22.30 -22.34 -16.30
N ASP A 273 -21.46 -22.98 -15.49
CA ASP A 273 -21.41 -22.66 -14.04
C ASP A 273 -20.35 -21.62 -13.66
N VAL A 274 -20.76 -20.35 -13.75
CA VAL A 274 -20.06 -19.11 -13.31
C VAL A 274 -19.72 -19.11 -11.79
N PHE A 275 -19.98 -20.20 -11.07
CA PHE A 275 -19.80 -20.32 -9.62
C PHE A 275 -18.55 -21.07 -9.14
N SER A 276 -17.86 -21.86 -9.97
CA SER A 276 -16.78 -22.75 -9.48
C SER A 276 -15.39 -22.10 -9.43
N ASP A 277 -15.17 -21.04 -10.19
CA ASP A 277 -13.90 -20.28 -10.22
C ASP A 277 -13.71 -19.34 -8.99
N ARG A 278 -14.55 -19.52 -7.94
CA ARG A 278 -14.88 -18.51 -6.92
C ARG A 278 -14.05 -18.55 -5.63
N ASN A 279 -13.36 -19.63 -5.28
CA ASN A 279 -12.92 -19.78 -3.87
C ASN A 279 -11.43 -20.09 -3.62
N SER A 280 -10.63 -20.36 -4.65
CA SER A 280 -9.20 -20.74 -4.49
C SER A 280 -8.29 -19.60 -3.99
N LEU A 281 -8.71 -18.34 -4.08
CA LEU A 281 -7.83 -17.20 -3.83
C LEU A 281 -8.18 -16.45 -2.57
N LEU A 282 -7.21 -16.43 -1.66
CA LEU A 282 -6.70 -15.28 -0.88
C LEU A 282 -6.19 -15.69 0.50
N LEU A 283 -6.55 -16.85 1.02
CA LEU A 283 -6.17 -17.24 2.39
C LEU A 283 -4.97 -18.18 2.47
N GLN A 284 -4.67 -18.96 1.43
CA GLN A 284 -3.58 -19.94 1.48
C GLN A 284 -2.22 -19.31 1.85
N SER A 285 -1.92 -18.11 1.32
CA SER A 285 -0.68 -17.39 1.62
C SER A 285 -0.68 -16.67 2.97
N TYR A 286 -1.85 -16.24 3.47
CA TYR A 286 -1.95 -15.44 4.70
C TYR A 286 -2.27 -16.28 5.95
N LEU A 287 -2.85 -17.47 5.79
CA LEU A 287 -3.05 -18.43 6.87
C LEU A 287 -1.78 -19.22 7.21
N SER A 288 -0.76 -19.21 6.35
CA SER A 288 0.53 -19.84 6.63
C SER A 288 1.71 -18.97 6.15
N PRO A 289 2.01 -17.84 6.83
CA PRO A 289 3.15 -16.99 6.46
C PRO A 289 4.51 -17.71 6.49
N ARG A 290 4.58 -18.92 7.06
CA ARG A 290 5.83 -19.65 7.33
C ARG A 290 6.15 -20.79 6.36
N ARG A 291 5.22 -21.25 5.51
CA ARG A 291 5.41 -22.53 4.80
C ARG A 291 6.53 -22.53 3.74
N ASP A 292 6.87 -21.40 3.12
CA ASP A 292 7.70 -21.45 1.89
C ASP A 292 9.17 -21.03 2.01
N ARG A 293 9.65 -20.57 3.17
CA ARG A 293 11.09 -20.20 3.27
C ARG A 293 12.04 -21.41 3.28
N HIS A 294 11.57 -22.61 3.62
CA HIS A 294 12.42 -23.81 3.69
C HIS A 294 12.26 -24.79 2.52
N ALA A 295 11.08 -24.89 1.90
CA ALA A 295 10.82 -25.88 0.84
C ALA A 295 11.63 -25.62 -0.45
N ASN A 296 11.80 -24.35 -0.84
CA ASN A 296 12.49 -24.03 -2.10
C ASN A 296 14.03 -24.09 -2.03
N ARG A 297 14.63 -24.07 -0.83
CA ARG A 297 16.09 -24.23 -0.70
C ARG A 297 16.56 -25.67 -0.93
N TYR A 298 15.71 -26.66 -0.68
CA TYR A 298 16.05 -28.07 -0.89
C TYR A 298 15.86 -28.52 -2.34
N ARG A 299 14.89 -27.95 -3.08
CA ARG A 299 14.66 -28.35 -4.49
C ARG A 299 15.73 -27.88 -5.46
N GLN A 300 16.42 -26.76 -5.22
CA GLN A 300 17.48 -26.29 -6.13
C GLN A 300 18.84 -26.98 -5.96
N ARG A 301 19.07 -27.76 -4.88
CA ARG A 301 20.39 -28.35 -4.62
C ARG A 301 20.57 -29.79 -5.15
N ASN A 302 19.50 -30.44 -5.60
CA ASN A 302 19.53 -31.84 -6.06
C ASN A 302 19.20 -32.01 -7.55
N THR A 303 19.86 -31.25 -8.43
CA THR A 303 20.10 -31.68 -9.81
C THR A 303 21.53 -32.21 -9.94
N PRO A 304 21.77 -33.53 -9.76
CA PRO A 304 23.09 -34.10 -9.96
C PRO A 304 23.37 -34.26 -11.46
N GLY A 305 24.46 -33.64 -11.93
CA GLY A 305 25.23 -34.17 -13.05
C GLY A 305 24.91 -33.65 -14.44
N ARG A 306 25.44 -32.47 -14.79
CA ARG A 306 26.01 -32.26 -16.13
C ARG A 306 27.48 -31.86 -16.01
N ARG A 307 28.32 -32.86 -16.27
CA ARG A 307 29.79 -32.78 -16.37
C ARG A 307 30.22 -31.57 -17.19
N ARG A 308 31.02 -30.69 -16.56
CA ARG A 308 31.90 -29.73 -17.24
C ARG A 308 32.92 -30.50 -18.09
N GLN A 309 33.00 -30.19 -19.38
CA GLN A 309 34.20 -30.44 -20.18
C GLN A 309 35.05 -29.17 -20.22
N PRO A 310 36.39 -29.27 -20.11
CA PRO A 310 37.29 -28.16 -20.36
C PRO A 310 37.79 -28.21 -21.82
N ARG A 311 37.53 -27.16 -22.60
CA ARG A 311 38.25 -26.88 -23.86
C ARG A 311 38.42 -25.37 -23.96
N ARG A 312 39.66 -24.91 -23.77
CA ARG A 312 40.70 -24.64 -24.79
C ARG A 312 40.54 -23.24 -25.38
N SER A 313 41.40 -22.38 -24.86
CA SER A 313 42.08 -21.27 -25.53
C SER A 313 42.25 -21.50 -27.03
N ASP A 314 41.84 -20.49 -27.80
CA ASP A 314 42.63 -19.97 -28.92
C ASP A 314 42.27 -18.49 -29.13
N ASN A 315 43.33 -17.73 -29.40
CA ASN A 315 43.40 -16.28 -29.56
C ASN A 315 43.00 -15.84 -30.98
N SER A 316 43.02 -14.51 -31.16
CA SER A 316 43.12 -13.70 -32.41
C SER A 316 41.78 -13.27 -33.03
N ALA A 317 41.62 -12.06 -33.57
CA ALA A 317 42.29 -10.77 -33.52
C ALA A 317 41.39 -9.79 -34.32
N GLU A 318 41.66 -8.49 -34.20
CA GLU A 318 41.30 -7.40 -35.13
C GLU A 318 39.88 -6.78 -34.96
N ASP A 319 39.80 -5.50 -34.57
CA ASP A 319 39.84 -4.28 -35.43
C ASP A 319 38.38 -3.98 -35.87
N GLU A 320 37.80 -2.78 -35.84
CA GLU A 320 38.29 -1.44 -36.07
C GLU A 320 37.08 -0.46 -35.81
N LEU A 321 37.39 0.79 -35.47
CA LEU A 321 36.63 2.04 -35.71
C LEU A 321 35.48 2.56 -34.81
N ALA A 322 35.86 3.68 -34.18
CA ALA A 322 35.15 4.84 -33.65
C ALA A 322 33.86 5.31 -34.35
N GLN A 323 32.97 5.93 -33.56
CA GLN A 323 32.49 7.32 -33.75
C GLN A 323 31.57 7.78 -32.59
N THR A 324 32.02 8.77 -31.82
CA THR A 324 31.18 9.81 -31.21
C THR A 324 31.34 11.09 -32.06
N PRO A 325 30.38 12.05 -32.02
CA PRO A 325 30.58 13.16 -31.08
C PRO A 325 29.32 13.87 -30.55
N ALA A 326 29.58 14.67 -29.51
CA ALA A 326 29.07 16.02 -29.19
C ALA A 326 27.70 16.21 -28.49
N ASP A 327 27.83 16.61 -27.21
CA ASP A 327 27.40 17.89 -26.61
C ASP A 327 26.03 18.49 -26.90
N HIS A 328 25.25 18.68 -25.83
CA HIS A 328 24.62 19.97 -25.53
C HIS A 328 24.48 20.19 -24.01
N SER A 329 24.99 21.33 -23.58
CA SER A 329 24.97 21.89 -22.23
C SER A 329 23.63 22.58 -21.90
N GLY A 330 23.21 22.44 -20.63
CA GLY A 330 22.72 23.55 -19.80
C GLY A 330 21.26 24.01 -19.94
N ALA A 331 20.42 23.63 -18.96
CA ALA A 331 19.45 24.53 -18.29
C ALA A 331 18.71 23.83 -17.13
N ALA A 332 18.79 24.40 -15.94
CA ALA A 332 17.88 24.16 -14.81
C ALA A 332 17.03 25.43 -14.57
N PRO A 333 16.09 25.45 -13.61
CA PRO A 333 14.98 24.53 -13.41
C PRO A 333 13.64 25.31 -13.38
N ARG A 334 12.52 24.67 -13.80
CA ARG A 334 11.12 24.91 -13.34
C ARG A 334 10.13 24.40 -14.39
N ARG A 335 9.30 23.42 -14.00
CA ARG A 335 7.84 23.45 -14.13
C ARG A 335 7.24 22.12 -13.67
N ARG A 336 6.31 22.24 -12.72
CA ARG A 336 5.31 21.23 -12.35
C ARG A 336 4.81 20.53 -13.63
N ARG A 337 4.94 19.20 -13.69
CA ARG A 337 4.23 18.40 -14.69
C ARG A 337 2.98 17.84 -14.03
N SER A 338 1.86 18.31 -14.54
CA SER A 338 0.54 17.70 -14.47
C SER A 338 0.63 16.20 -14.73
N PHE A 339 -0.01 15.43 -13.86
CA PHE A 339 -0.37 14.03 -14.11
C PHE A 339 -0.99 13.93 -15.51
N ALA A 340 -0.39 13.09 -16.36
CA ALA A 340 -0.96 12.78 -17.64
C ALA A 340 -2.26 12.02 -17.40
N ALA A 341 -3.38 12.70 -17.63
CA ALA A 341 -4.69 12.08 -17.68
C ALA A 341 -4.68 11.03 -18.79
N VAL A 342 -4.80 9.76 -18.41
CA VAL A 342 -5.41 8.76 -19.29
C VAL A 342 -6.85 9.26 -19.52
N PRO A 343 -7.32 9.37 -20.78
CA PRO A 343 -8.66 9.88 -21.03
C PRO A 343 -9.69 8.94 -20.40
N ALA A 344 -10.46 9.47 -19.43
CA ALA A 344 -11.53 8.78 -18.70
C ALA A 344 -12.77 8.45 -19.57
N THR A 345 -12.62 8.37 -20.89
CA THR A 345 -13.72 8.17 -21.84
C THR A 345 -13.94 6.72 -22.26
N GLU A 346 -13.14 5.76 -21.79
CA GLU A 346 -13.32 4.33 -22.13
C GLU A 346 -13.85 3.46 -20.98
N LEU A 347 -13.93 3.99 -19.75
CA LEU A 347 -14.51 3.30 -18.58
C LEU A 347 -15.96 3.74 -18.23
N ASP A 348 -16.53 4.65 -19.02
CA ASP A 348 -17.83 5.32 -18.74
C ASP A 348 -19.05 4.58 -19.34
N GLU A 349 -18.86 3.55 -20.17
CA GLU A 349 -19.98 2.89 -20.87
C GLU A 349 -20.67 1.76 -20.09
N LEU A 350 -20.20 1.42 -18.87
CA LEU A 350 -20.72 0.29 -18.09
C LEU A 350 -21.37 0.69 -16.74
N ALA A 351 -21.50 1.99 -16.46
CA ALA A 351 -22.00 2.50 -15.18
C ALA A 351 -23.52 2.76 -15.13
N GLN A 352 -24.33 2.23 -16.06
CA GLN A 352 -25.79 2.36 -15.96
C GLN A 352 -26.41 1.22 -15.13
N PRO A 353 -27.12 1.52 -14.03
CA PRO A 353 -27.98 0.54 -13.37
C PRO A 353 -29.20 0.32 -14.26
N GLY A 354 -29.32 -0.89 -14.83
CA GLY A 354 -30.46 -1.30 -15.63
C GLY A 354 -31.72 -1.39 -14.78
N ASP A 355 -32.61 -0.41 -14.92
CA ASP A 355 -34.00 -0.53 -14.50
C ASP A 355 -34.89 0.29 -15.43
N SER A 356 -35.50 -0.36 -16.43
CA SER A 356 -36.62 0.15 -17.24
C SER A 356 -37.27 -0.98 -18.03
N VAL A 357 -38.18 -1.71 -17.40
CA VAL A 357 -39.22 -2.49 -18.11
C VAL A 357 -40.51 -1.68 -18.07
N THR A 358 -40.79 -0.92 -19.13
CA THR A 358 -42.17 -0.54 -19.47
C THR A 358 -42.40 -0.58 -20.97
N GLY A 359 -43.35 -1.43 -21.37
CA GLY A 359 -44.32 -1.08 -22.41
C GLY A 359 -44.13 -1.70 -23.79
N LEU A 360 -44.80 -2.83 -24.05
CA LEU A 360 -45.53 -3.00 -25.30
C LEU A 360 -46.91 -3.63 -25.04
N LEU A 361 -47.93 -2.83 -25.34
CA LEU A 361 -49.32 -3.20 -25.47
C LEU A 361 -49.50 -4.05 -26.73
N SER A 362 -50.28 -5.12 -26.67
CA SER A 362 -51.18 -5.47 -27.78
C SER A 362 -52.39 -6.26 -27.31
N SER A 363 -53.53 -5.76 -27.76
CA SER A 363 -54.92 -6.10 -27.48
C SER A 363 -55.37 -7.47 -27.98
N SER A 364 -56.32 -8.09 -27.28
CA SER A 364 -57.49 -8.73 -27.90
C SER A 364 -58.63 -8.92 -26.90
N ALA A 365 -59.81 -8.44 -27.31
CA ALA A 365 -61.07 -8.50 -26.60
C ALA A 365 -61.77 -9.85 -26.80
N SER A 366 -62.47 -10.33 -25.78
CA SER A 366 -63.78 -10.96 -25.93
C SER A 366 -64.53 -11.00 -24.61
N GLU A 367 -65.65 -10.30 -24.62
CA GLU A 367 -66.75 -10.39 -23.66
C GLU A 367 -67.28 -11.82 -23.55
N ARG A 368 -67.62 -12.25 -22.33
CA ARG A 368 -68.89 -12.95 -22.07
C ARG A 368 -69.26 -12.92 -20.59
N ASP A 369 -70.45 -12.36 -20.38
CA ASP A 369 -71.28 -12.33 -19.18
C ASP A 369 -71.41 -13.67 -18.44
N GLY A 370 -71.66 -13.60 -17.12
CA GLY A 370 -72.33 -14.69 -16.41
C GLY A 370 -72.20 -14.76 -14.89
N LEU A 371 -72.82 -13.80 -14.18
CA LEU A 371 -73.73 -14.01 -13.04
C LEU A 371 -73.33 -14.77 -11.74
N PHE A 372 -73.68 -14.11 -10.62
CA PHE A 372 -74.04 -14.58 -9.25
C PHE A 372 -72.98 -14.66 -8.11
N SER A 373 -73.21 -13.76 -7.15
CA SER A 373 -72.76 -13.53 -5.75
C SER A 373 -72.79 -14.74 -4.77
N PRO A 374 -72.57 -14.56 -3.44
CA PRO A 374 -71.43 -13.98 -2.70
C PRO A 374 -71.00 -14.86 -1.50
N ALA A 375 -70.05 -14.33 -0.70
CA ALA A 375 -69.74 -14.67 0.71
C ALA A 375 -68.69 -15.76 0.97
N ALA A 376 -67.51 -15.33 1.45
CA ALA A 376 -67.03 -15.62 2.80
C ALA A 376 -65.69 -14.90 3.02
N SER A 377 -65.66 -14.02 4.02
CA SER A 377 -64.44 -13.42 4.54
C SER A 377 -63.56 -14.51 5.16
N THR A 378 -62.48 -14.87 4.48
CA THR A 378 -61.32 -15.49 5.11
C THR A 378 -60.23 -14.45 5.16
N ALA A 379 -59.94 -13.98 6.37
CA ALA A 379 -58.83 -13.12 6.68
C ALA A 379 -57.54 -13.76 6.15
N SER A 380 -57.01 -13.18 5.08
CA SER A 380 -55.68 -13.51 4.58
C SER A 380 -54.70 -13.01 5.63
N LEU A 381 -54.04 -13.96 6.30
CA LEU A 381 -52.86 -13.70 7.12
C LEU A 381 -51.82 -13.07 6.18
N VAL A 382 -51.76 -11.76 6.20
CA VAL A 382 -50.64 -10.97 5.69
C VAL A 382 -49.43 -11.44 6.50
N SER A 383 -48.70 -12.41 5.93
CA SER A 383 -47.36 -12.75 6.38
C SER A 383 -46.55 -11.47 6.23
N SER A 384 -46.36 -10.76 7.34
CA SER A 384 -45.46 -9.63 7.41
C SER A 384 -44.10 -10.10 6.87
N PRO A 385 -43.44 -9.34 5.98
CA PRO A 385 -42.07 -9.67 5.61
C PRO A 385 -41.27 -9.71 6.91
N SER A 386 -40.68 -10.87 7.21
CA SER A 386 -39.71 -11.01 8.29
C SER A 386 -38.72 -9.85 8.14
N PRO A 387 -38.50 -9.02 9.19
CA PRO A 387 -37.50 -7.97 9.10
C PRO A 387 -36.20 -8.66 8.71
N ALA A 388 -35.63 -8.28 7.56
CA ALA A 388 -34.31 -8.76 7.16
C ALA A 388 -33.42 -8.64 8.39
N ALA A 389 -32.90 -9.78 8.86
CA ALA A 389 -32.18 -9.83 10.12
C ALA A 389 -31.08 -8.76 10.06
N VAL A 390 -31.18 -7.75 10.94
CA VAL A 390 -30.19 -6.67 10.98
C VAL A 390 -28.86 -7.32 11.32
N ILE A 391 -27.99 -7.44 10.32
CA ILE A 391 -26.67 -8.04 10.50
C ILE A 391 -25.92 -7.14 11.47
N ARG A 392 -25.53 -7.71 12.62
CA ARG A 392 -24.74 -7.02 13.63
C ARG A 392 -23.30 -7.46 13.50
N TYR A 393 -22.40 -6.50 13.51
CA TYR A 393 -20.96 -6.75 13.50
C TYR A 393 -20.38 -6.47 14.88
N ARG A 394 -19.32 -7.20 15.25
CA ARG A 394 -18.54 -6.95 16.47
C ARG A 394 -17.84 -5.60 16.40
N ARG A 395 -17.38 -5.24 15.20
CA ARG A 395 -16.80 -3.95 14.84
C ARG A 395 -17.24 -3.56 13.42
N PRO A 396 -17.24 -2.26 13.06
CA PRO A 396 -17.48 -1.85 11.68
C PRO A 396 -16.46 -2.51 10.75
N PRO A 397 -16.90 -3.17 9.66
CA PRO A 397 -15.99 -3.72 8.66
C PRO A 397 -15.02 -2.67 8.12
N PRO A 398 -13.73 -3.01 7.92
CA PRO A 398 -12.73 -2.04 7.47
C PRO A 398 -12.85 -1.73 5.98
N VAL A 399 -12.19 -0.66 5.56
CA VAL A 399 -11.84 -0.49 4.14
C VAL A 399 -10.87 -1.61 3.77
N VAL A 400 -11.13 -2.25 2.63
CA VAL A 400 -10.22 -3.22 2.03
C VAL A 400 -9.39 -2.58 0.94
N TYR A 401 -8.15 -3.04 0.79
CA TYR A 401 -7.16 -2.55 -0.16
C TYR A 401 -6.75 -3.66 -1.14
N GLY A 402 -6.38 -3.30 -2.37
CA GLY A 402 -5.89 -4.23 -3.36
C GLY A 402 -4.72 -3.67 -4.15
N PHE A 403 -3.67 -4.47 -4.26
CA PHE A 403 -2.57 -4.28 -5.21
C PHE A 403 -2.75 -5.25 -6.38
N PHE A 404 -3.16 -4.74 -7.53
CA PHE A 404 -3.30 -5.54 -8.74
C PHE A 404 -2.13 -5.25 -9.68
N ILE A 405 -1.37 -6.29 -10.00
CA ILE A 405 -0.15 -6.20 -10.79
C ILE A 405 -0.49 -6.54 -12.23
N LEU A 406 -0.30 -5.58 -13.13
CA LEU A 406 -0.45 -5.76 -14.58
C LEU A 406 0.86 -5.37 -15.24
N ASN A 407 1.56 -6.33 -15.85
CA ASN A 407 2.91 -6.15 -16.38
C ASN A 407 3.90 -5.59 -15.33
N SER A 408 4.28 -4.32 -15.46
CA SER A 408 5.18 -3.58 -14.57
C SER A 408 4.46 -2.55 -13.70
N SER A 409 3.14 -2.43 -13.82
CA SER A 409 2.33 -1.47 -13.07
C SER A 409 1.60 -2.15 -11.92
N VAL A 410 1.39 -1.39 -10.84
CA VAL A 410 0.53 -1.77 -9.72
C VAL A 410 -0.62 -0.78 -9.60
N PHE A 411 -1.84 -1.29 -9.71
CA PHE A 411 -3.08 -0.57 -9.51
C PHE A 411 -3.49 -0.68 -8.05
N ILE A 412 -3.80 0.46 -7.44
CA ILE A 412 -4.24 0.55 -6.05
C ILE A 412 -5.74 0.78 -6.01
N LEU A 413 -6.45 -0.20 -5.46
CA LEU A 413 -7.91 -0.18 -5.34
C LEU A 413 -8.35 -0.23 -3.88
N THR A 414 -9.50 0.34 -3.58
CA THR A 414 -10.17 0.21 -2.28
C THR A 414 -11.64 -0.14 -2.43
N ALA A 415 -12.22 -0.70 -1.36
CA ALA A 415 -13.67 -0.79 -1.22
C ALA A 415 -14.06 -0.71 0.26
N ASP A 416 -15.15 -0.02 0.56
CA ASP A 416 -15.73 0.00 1.90
C ASP A 416 -16.51 -1.30 2.17
N ALA A 417 -15.96 -2.18 3.02
CA ALA A 417 -16.61 -3.43 3.35
C ALA A 417 -17.90 -3.23 4.17
N SER A 418 -18.15 -2.07 4.77
CA SER A 418 -19.37 -1.81 5.52
C SER A 418 -20.62 -1.64 4.63
N ARG A 419 -20.43 -1.33 3.34
CA ARG A 419 -21.53 -1.02 2.38
C ARG A 419 -22.13 -2.24 1.66
N GLY A 420 -21.76 -3.45 2.07
CA GLY A 420 -22.28 -4.68 1.47
C GLY A 420 -21.69 -5.00 0.09
N ASP A 421 -22.40 -5.82 -0.68
CA ASP A 421 -21.93 -6.31 -2.00
C ASP A 421 -22.00 -5.24 -3.10
N SER A 422 -22.83 -4.22 -2.90
CA SER A 422 -22.94 -3.04 -3.79
C SER A 422 -21.90 -1.96 -3.50
N ALA A 423 -20.90 -2.24 -2.64
CA ALA A 423 -19.81 -1.30 -2.39
C ALA A 423 -19.10 -0.97 -3.72
N TYR A 424 -18.90 0.32 -3.95
CA TYR A 424 -18.12 0.80 -5.08
C TYR A 424 -16.66 0.40 -4.88
N VAL A 425 -16.02 -0.05 -5.96
CA VAL A 425 -14.59 -0.40 -5.94
C VAL A 425 -13.84 0.78 -6.54
N SER A 426 -13.16 1.52 -5.68
CA SER A 426 -12.51 2.78 -6.01
C SER A 426 -11.10 2.52 -6.52
N PHE A 427 -10.75 3.12 -7.65
CA PHE A 427 -9.37 3.25 -8.11
C PHE A 427 -8.74 4.50 -7.51
N HIS A 428 -7.49 4.42 -7.04
CA HIS A 428 -6.75 5.56 -6.49
C HIS A 428 -5.59 6.00 -7.38
N VAL A 429 -4.69 5.07 -7.70
CA VAL A 429 -3.45 5.40 -8.42
C VAL A 429 -2.86 4.17 -9.10
N GLU A 430 -2.20 4.41 -10.24
CA GLU A 430 -1.32 3.46 -10.91
C GLU A 430 0.13 3.82 -10.59
N THR A 431 0.93 2.82 -10.22
CA THR A 431 2.37 2.95 -10.02
C THR A 431 3.12 2.12 -11.05
N ASP A 432 3.75 2.77 -12.03
CA ASP A 432 4.58 2.11 -13.04
C ASP A 432 6.03 1.99 -12.57
N PHE A 433 6.49 0.75 -12.40
CA PHE A 433 7.85 0.45 -11.94
C PHE A 433 8.92 0.69 -13.01
N LEU A 434 8.55 0.97 -14.26
CA LEU A 434 9.50 1.34 -15.31
C LEU A 434 9.86 2.83 -15.31
N ASP A 435 9.07 3.69 -14.64
CA ASP A 435 9.41 5.12 -14.54
C ASP A 435 10.59 5.35 -13.57
N GLN A 436 11.74 5.66 -14.15
CA GLN A 436 12.99 5.90 -13.43
C GLN A 436 12.88 7.03 -12.41
N ARG A 437 12.05 8.04 -12.67
CA ARG A 437 11.89 9.23 -11.83
C ARG A 437 10.95 9.00 -10.66
N GLN A 438 10.25 7.86 -10.62
CA GLN A 438 9.25 7.54 -9.62
C GLN A 438 9.65 6.38 -8.71
N SER A 439 10.88 5.87 -8.78
CA SER A 439 11.34 4.74 -7.94
C SER A 439 11.02 4.92 -6.44
N VAL A 440 11.47 6.03 -5.87
CA VAL A 440 11.22 6.39 -4.46
C VAL A 440 9.73 6.63 -4.22
N TRP A 441 9.07 7.36 -5.10
CA TRP A 441 7.66 7.72 -4.94
C TRP A 441 6.71 6.53 -5.05
N ASN A 442 6.98 5.59 -5.95
CA ASN A 442 6.25 4.33 -6.08
C ASN A 442 6.36 3.53 -4.78
N ALA A 443 7.58 3.40 -4.23
CA ALA A 443 7.79 2.71 -2.98
C ALA A 443 7.06 3.39 -1.81
N LEU A 444 7.12 4.73 -1.71
CA LEU A 444 6.39 5.48 -0.68
C LEU A 444 4.87 5.35 -0.82
N THR A 445 4.33 5.40 -2.05
CA THR A 445 2.91 5.17 -2.33
C THR A 445 2.44 3.81 -1.82
N LEU A 446 3.20 2.74 -2.11
CA LEU A 446 2.88 1.39 -1.65
C LEU A 446 3.06 1.25 -0.14
N ALA A 447 4.05 1.93 0.44
CA ALA A 447 4.29 1.95 1.88
C ALA A 447 3.15 2.64 2.64
N ILE A 448 2.62 3.77 2.14
CA ILE A 448 1.48 4.48 2.72
C ILE A 448 0.27 3.55 2.82
N VAL A 449 -0.09 2.88 1.72
CA VAL A 449 -1.24 1.97 1.68
C VAL A 449 -1.04 0.79 2.63
N THR A 450 0.15 0.18 2.61
CA THR A 450 0.47 -0.95 3.49
C THR A 450 0.44 -0.58 4.97
N CYS A 451 1.02 0.56 5.36
CA CYS A 451 1.01 1.03 6.74
C CYS A 451 -0.42 1.36 7.20
N ARG A 452 -1.27 1.90 6.33
CA ARG A 452 -2.69 2.09 6.64
C ARG A 452 -3.43 0.79 6.86
N ALA A 453 -3.26 -0.18 5.97
CA ALA A 453 -3.82 -1.51 6.12
C ALA A 453 -3.35 -2.17 7.44
N ARG A 454 -2.04 -2.09 7.73
CA ARG A 454 -1.43 -2.58 8.97
C ARG A 454 -2.01 -1.95 10.22
N ASP A 455 -2.11 -0.63 10.26
CA ASP A 455 -2.55 0.10 11.45
C ASP A 455 -4.04 -0.18 11.74
N ASP A 456 -4.86 -0.37 10.70
CA ASP A 456 -6.23 -0.83 10.87
C ASP A 456 -6.30 -2.27 11.42
N MET A 457 -5.50 -3.20 10.89
CA MET A 457 -5.42 -4.57 11.42
C MET A 457 -4.92 -4.60 12.87
N ARG A 458 -3.91 -3.79 13.20
CA ARG A 458 -3.35 -3.68 14.56
C ARG A 458 -4.38 -3.19 15.58
N ARG A 459 -5.25 -2.25 15.21
CA ARG A 459 -6.35 -1.79 16.08
C ARG A 459 -7.39 -2.88 16.36
N ARG A 460 -7.35 -3.98 15.61
CA ARG A 460 -8.30 -5.11 15.65
C ARG A 460 -7.64 -6.40 16.12
N THR A 461 -6.41 -6.36 16.63
CA THR A 461 -5.68 -7.57 17.06
C THR A 461 -6.46 -8.40 18.10
N GLU A 462 -7.29 -7.75 18.92
CA GLU A 462 -8.16 -8.40 19.91
C GLU A 462 -9.27 -9.27 19.30
N ASP A 463 -9.64 -9.04 18.04
CA ASP A 463 -10.68 -9.79 17.33
C ASP A 463 -10.14 -11.06 16.65
N PHE A 464 -8.81 -11.21 16.60
CA PHE A 464 -8.13 -12.30 15.90
C PHE A 464 -7.89 -13.51 16.82
N GLU A 465 -7.74 -14.67 16.20
CA GLU A 465 -7.56 -15.93 16.91
C GLU A 465 -6.09 -16.38 16.85
N PRO A 466 -5.55 -17.06 17.88
CA PRO A 466 -4.22 -17.64 17.80
C PRO A 466 -4.11 -18.61 16.61
N LEU A 467 -3.01 -18.53 15.86
CA LEU A 467 -2.69 -19.58 14.90
C LEU A 467 -2.34 -20.84 15.70
N GLU A 468 -3.11 -21.91 15.53
CA GLU A 468 -2.74 -23.22 16.07
C GLU A 468 -1.33 -23.52 15.60
N ALA A 469 -0.40 -23.67 16.54
CA ALA A 469 0.91 -24.20 16.21
C ALA A 469 0.64 -25.58 15.63
N GLU A 470 0.89 -25.75 14.33
CA GLU A 470 1.08 -27.10 13.79
C GLU A 470 2.16 -27.69 14.69
N GLU A 471 1.79 -28.64 15.54
CA GLU A 471 2.76 -29.43 16.28
C GLU A 471 3.62 -30.04 15.17
N ASP A 472 4.80 -29.45 14.96
CA ASP A 472 5.82 -29.95 14.05
C ASP A 472 6.12 -31.36 14.54
N SER A 473 5.32 -32.32 14.04
CA SER A 473 5.43 -33.73 14.33
C SER A 473 6.77 -34.12 13.76
N ASP A 474 7.77 -34.09 14.64
CA ASP A 474 9.15 -34.45 14.34
C ASP A 474 9.12 -35.84 13.69
N PRO A 475 9.36 -35.95 12.38
CA PRO A 475 9.20 -37.21 11.67
C PRO A 475 10.26 -38.25 12.05
N ASP A 476 11.17 -37.90 12.98
CA ASP A 476 12.28 -38.73 13.44
C ASP A 476 12.09 -39.31 14.87
N LEU A 477 10.87 -39.25 15.45
CA LEU A 477 10.54 -39.89 16.75
C LEU A 477 9.89 -41.27 16.65
#